data_AF-W1DS78-F1
#
_entry.id   AF-W1DS78-F1
#
_cell.length_a   1.000
_cell.length_b   1.000
_cell.length_c   1.000
_cell.angle_alpha   90.00
_cell.angle_beta   90.00
_cell.angle_gamma   90.00
#
_symmetry.space_group_name_H-M   'P 1'
#
loop_
_entity.id
_entity.type
_entity.pdbx_description
1 polymer ?
#
loop_
_entity_poly.entity_id
_entity_poly.type
_entity_poly.pdbx_seq_one_letter_code
_entity_poly.pdbx_strand_id
1 'polypeptide(L)'
;MGQGDEHYHDIPAVVLAHIREGKPGFDSVICGNDRIAFMVYQTLLGQGLRIPQDVAVVGYDNMVGIGDLFLPPLSTVQLPHYDIGR
;
A
#
# COMPACT_ATOMS: atom_id res chain seq x y z
N MET A 1 21.84 -12.78 -0.25
CA MET A 1 20.37 -12.85 -0.07
C MET A 1 19.99 -11.77 0.93
N GLY A 2 19.80 -10.55 0.47
CA GLY A 2 19.54 -9.40 1.34
C GLY A 2 19.76 -8.11 0.57
N GLN A 3 18.68 -7.35 0.33
CA GLN A 3 18.64 -5.89 0.22
C GLN A 3 17.26 -5.32 -0.18
N GLY A 4 16.30 -6.13 -0.66
CA GLY A 4 15.09 -5.56 -1.28
C GLY A 4 14.08 -4.92 -0.31
N ASP A 5 13.89 -5.50 0.89
CA ASP A 5 12.76 -5.13 1.76
C ASP A 5 13.12 -4.15 2.88
N GLU A 6 14.40 -3.83 3.08
CA GLU A 6 14.85 -2.84 4.07
C GLU A 6 14.38 -1.42 3.73
N HIS A 7 13.93 -1.19 2.50
CA HIS A 7 13.58 0.13 1.97
C HIS A 7 12.16 0.62 2.31
N TYR A 8 11.34 -0.15 3.05
CA TYR A 8 9.95 0.22 3.33
C TYR A 8 9.66 0.51 4.81
N HIS A 9 10.68 0.47 5.68
CA HIS A 9 10.50 0.64 7.13
C HIS A 9 10.08 2.06 7.54
N ASP A 10 10.32 3.06 6.70
CA ASP A 10 9.97 4.45 6.93
C ASP A 10 8.56 4.81 6.45
N ILE A 11 7.92 3.98 5.63
CA ILE A 11 6.56 4.22 5.10
C ILE A 11 5.55 4.54 6.20
N PRO A 12 5.48 3.82 7.33
CA PRO A 12 4.58 4.19 8.42
C PRO A 12 4.83 5.60 8.96
N ALA A 13 6.10 5.99 9.12
CA ALA A 13 6.46 7.31 9.61
C ALA A 13 6.05 8.41 8.62
N VAL A 14 6.23 8.17 7.31
CA VAL A 14 5.81 9.08 6.24
C VAL A 14 4.29 9.27 6.23
N VAL A 15 3.52 8.18 6.35
CA VAL A 15 2.05 8.24 6.41
C VAL A 15 1.60 9.01 7.65
N LEU A 16 2.13 8.67 8.82
CA LEU A 16 1.75 9.28 10.10
C LEU A 16 2.07 10.79 10.15
N ALA A 17 3.16 11.23 9.52
CA ALA A 17 3.50 12.66 9.44
C ALA A 17 2.42 13.51 8.74
N HIS A 18 1.55 12.88 7.95
CA HIS A 18 0.44 13.53 7.23
C HIS A 18 -0.92 13.30 7.89
N ILE A 19 -0.97 12.74 9.09
CA ILE A 19 -2.18 12.59 9.90
C ILE A 19 -2.08 13.52 11.11
N ARG A 20 -3.04 14.42 11.29
CA ARG A 20 -3.08 15.37 12.42
C ARG A 20 -4.36 15.19 13.20
N GLU A 21 -4.23 15.01 14.51
CA GLU A 21 -5.39 14.82 15.40
C GLU A 21 -6.34 13.69 14.93
N GLY A 22 -5.76 12.61 14.40
CA GLY A 22 -6.51 11.46 13.86
C GLY A 22 -7.13 11.68 12.47
N LYS A 23 -6.97 12.88 11.88
CA LYS A 23 -7.49 13.20 10.55
C LYS A 23 -6.36 13.18 9.51
N PRO A 24 -6.46 12.36 8.45
CA PRO A 24 -5.50 12.39 7.35
C PRO A 24 -5.62 13.69 6.55
N GLY A 25 -4.49 14.26 6.14
CA GLY A 25 -4.40 15.43 5.25
C GLY A 25 -4.56 15.08 3.76
N PHE A 26 -5.00 13.87 3.45
CA PHE A 26 -5.13 13.28 2.12
C PHE A 26 -6.35 12.36 2.10
N ASP A 27 -6.92 12.12 0.92
CA ASP A 27 -8.05 11.20 0.70
C ASP A 27 -7.63 9.86 0.09
N SER A 28 -6.38 9.76 -0.35
CA SER A 28 -5.87 8.59 -1.07
C SER A 28 -4.35 8.48 -1.00
N VAL A 29 -3.84 7.26 -1.19
CA VAL A 29 -2.41 6.96 -1.28
C VAL A 29 -2.14 6.11 -2.53
N ILE A 30 -1.28 6.63 -3.42
CA ILE A 30 -0.80 5.91 -4.60
C ILE A 30 0.56 5.32 -4.26
N CYS A 31 0.64 3.99 -4.21
CA CYS A 31 1.84 3.26 -3.80
C CYS A 31 2.65 2.84 -5.02
N GLY A 32 3.98 2.96 -4.94
CA GLY A 32 4.88 2.55 -6.03
C GLY A 32 4.89 1.04 -6.28
N ASN A 33 4.47 0.23 -5.30
CA ASN A 33 4.20 -1.20 -5.43
C ASN A 33 3.28 -1.71 -4.31
N ASP A 34 2.88 -2.99 -4.41
CA ASP A 34 2.00 -3.65 -3.46
C ASP A 34 2.63 -3.83 -2.06
N ARG A 35 3.97 -3.86 -1.94
CA ARG A 35 4.65 -3.93 -0.64
C ARG A 35 4.52 -2.62 0.15
N ILE A 36 4.65 -1.47 -0.53
CA ILE A 36 4.36 -0.17 0.07
C ILE A 36 2.89 -0.11 0.47
N ALA A 37 1.98 -0.57 -0.41
CA ALA A 37 0.54 -0.61 -0.11
C ALA A 37 0.25 -1.42 1.16
N PHE A 38 0.96 -2.53 1.39
CA PHE A 38 0.83 -3.33 2.61
C PHE A 38 1.17 -2.53 3.88
N MET A 39 2.27 -1.78 3.85
CA MET A 39 2.66 -0.92 4.97
C MET A 39 1.65 0.22 5.20
N VAL A 40 1.11 0.79 4.12
CA VAL A 40 0.07 1.83 4.18
C VAL A 40 -1.22 1.27 4.79
N TYR A 41 -1.69 0.09 4.35
CA TYR A 41 -2.88 -0.56 4.91
C TYR A 41 -2.75 -0.77 6.41
N GLN A 42 -1.65 -1.40 6.86
CA GLN A 42 -1.43 -1.64 8.28
C GLN A 42 -1.39 -0.34 9.08
N THR A 43 -0.77 0.71 8.53
CA THR A 43 -0.67 2.01 9.21
C THR A 43 -2.04 2.67 9.33
N LEU A 44 -2.81 2.75 8.24
CA LEU A 44 -4.15 3.36 8.23
C LEU A 44 -5.13 2.61 9.14
N LEU A 45 -5.19 1.28 9.01
CA LEU A 45 -6.05 0.43 9.85
C LEU A 45 -5.64 0.52 11.33
N GLY A 46 -4.34 0.59 11.62
CA GLY A 46 -3.82 0.79 12.96
C GLY A 46 -4.16 2.16 13.58
N GLN A 47 -4.45 3.17 12.75
CA GLN A 47 -4.99 4.47 13.18
C GLN A 47 -6.53 4.49 13.26
N GLY A 48 -7.19 3.35 13.00
CA GLY A 48 -8.64 3.24 13.00
C GLY A 48 -9.33 3.83 11.76
N LEU A 49 -8.56 4.17 10.71
CA LEU A 49 -9.10 4.66 9.44
C LEU A 49 -9.61 3.49 8.59
N ARG A 50 -10.71 3.71 7.88
CA ARG A 50 -11.34 2.71 6.99
C ARG A 50 -10.88 2.88 5.56
N ILE A 51 -10.64 1.76 4.90
CA ILE A 51 -10.27 1.70 3.49
C ILE A 51 -11.46 1.07 2.74
N PRO A 52 -12.02 1.71 1.69
CA PRO A 52 -11.63 3.00 1.11
C PRO A 52 -12.40 4.21 1.67
N GLN A 53 -13.24 4.05 2.70
CA GLN A 53 -14.23 5.08 3.07
C GLN A 53 -13.60 6.37 3.63
N ASP A 54 -12.47 6.26 4.32
CA ASP A 54 -11.74 7.41 4.87
C ASP A 54 -10.52 7.74 4.01
N VAL A 55 -9.79 6.70 3.53
CA VAL A 55 -8.64 6.84 2.64
C VAL A 55 -8.63 5.70 1.62
N ALA A 56 -8.59 6.02 0.33
CA ALA A 56 -8.40 5.04 -0.74
C ALA A 56 -6.92 4.66 -0.92
N VAL A 57 -6.63 3.44 -1.35
CA VAL A 57 -5.25 2.98 -1.58
C VAL A 57 -5.16 2.27 -2.92
N VAL A 58 -4.13 2.61 -3.69
CA VAL A 58 -3.80 1.98 -4.98
C VAL A 58 -2.37 1.45 -4.93
N GLY A 59 -2.17 0.22 -5.40
CA GLY A 59 -0.87 -0.45 -5.54
C GLY A 59 -0.39 -0.56 -6.98
N TYR A 60 0.69 -1.32 -7.17
CA TYR A 60 1.31 -1.63 -8.45
C TYR A 60 2.08 -2.96 -8.30
N ASP A 61 2.16 -3.77 -9.36
CA ASP A 61 2.75 -5.11 -9.49
C ASP A 61 1.71 -6.21 -9.68
N ASN A 62 0.57 -6.13 -9.00
CA ASN A 62 -0.35 -7.25 -8.78
C ASN A 62 0.39 -8.51 -8.33
N MET A 63 1.09 -8.37 -7.20
CA MET A 63 1.96 -9.40 -6.68
C MET A 63 1.17 -10.69 -6.42
N VAL A 64 1.54 -11.73 -7.15
CA VAL A 64 0.85 -13.02 -7.15
C VAL A 64 0.76 -13.58 -5.73
N GLY A 65 -0.45 -13.95 -5.31
CA GLY A 65 -0.70 -14.51 -3.99
C GLY A 65 -0.77 -13.48 -2.87
N ILE A 66 -0.71 -12.17 -3.16
CA ILE A 66 -0.80 -11.11 -2.17
C ILE A 66 -1.94 -10.12 -2.47
N GLY A 67 -2.13 -9.69 -3.73
CA GLY A 67 -3.14 -8.67 -4.09
C GLY A 67 -4.55 -8.96 -3.57
N ASP A 68 -5.01 -10.20 -3.73
CA ASP A 68 -6.34 -10.65 -3.27
C ASP A 68 -6.43 -10.90 -1.76
N LEU A 69 -5.30 -10.94 -1.05
CA LEU A 69 -5.25 -11.15 0.41
C LEU A 69 -5.37 -9.84 1.21
N PHE A 70 -5.30 -8.69 0.55
CA PHE A 70 -5.63 -7.42 1.19
C PHE A 70 -7.11 -7.38 1.61
N LEU A 71 -7.40 -6.66 2.70
CA LEU A 71 -8.77 -6.47 3.18
C LEU A 71 -9.07 -4.98 3.38
N PRO A 72 -9.86 -4.34 2.49
CA PRO A 72 -10.43 -4.88 1.25
C PRO A 72 -9.36 -5.22 0.18
N PRO A 73 -9.68 -6.06 -0.83
CA PRO A 73 -8.75 -6.41 -1.92
C PRO A 73 -8.15 -5.16 -2.58
N LEU A 74 -6.86 -5.22 -2.89
CA LEU A 74 -6.10 -4.06 -3.35
C LEU A 74 -6.39 -3.76 -4.81
N SER A 75 -6.76 -2.51 -5.11
CA SER A 75 -6.72 -2.02 -6.49
C SER A 75 -5.26 -1.83 -6.90
N THR A 76 -4.80 -2.57 -7.91
CA THR A 76 -3.39 -2.60 -8.32
C THR A 76 -3.27 -2.76 -9.84
N VAL A 77 -2.07 -2.52 -10.38
CA VAL A 77 -1.75 -2.65 -11.80
C VAL A 77 -0.88 -3.88 -12.01
N GLN A 78 -1.29 -4.77 -12.91
CA GLN A 78 -0.50 -5.96 -13.26
C GLN A 78 0.80 -5.59 -13.96
N LEU A 79 1.93 -6.03 -13.41
CA LEU A 79 3.17 -6.11 -14.18
C LEU A 79 3.04 -7.25 -15.20
N PRO A 80 3.17 -6.99 -16.51
CA PRO A 80 2.92 -8.00 -17.55
C PRO A 80 4.15 -8.92 -17.73
N HIS A 81 4.65 -9.52 -16.65
CA HIS A 81 5.85 -10.37 -16.65
C HIS A 81 5.74 -11.53 -17.64
N TYR A 82 4.54 -12.10 -17.78
CA TYR A 82 4.27 -13.17 -18.74
C TYR A 82 4.47 -12.71 -20.19
N ASP A 83 3.92 -11.55 -20.55
CA ASP A 83 4.03 -11.01 -21.91
C ASP A 83 5.44 -10.52 -22.21
N ILE A 84 6.15 -9.95 -21.23
CA ILE A 84 7.55 -9.53 -21.38
C ILE A 84 8.46 -10.74 -21.64
N GLY A 85 8.16 -11.89 -21.04
CA GLY A 85 8.95 -13.12 -21.19
C GLY A 85 8.67 -13.90 -22.49
N ARG A 86 7.70 -13.48 -23.29
CA ARG A 86 7.27 -14.14 -24.53
C ARG A 86 8.09 -13.71 -25.74
#